data_AF-A0A839QVP5-F1
#
_entry.id   AF-A0A839QVP5-F1
#
_cell.length_a   1.000
_cell.length_b   1.000
_cell.length_c   1.000
_cell.angle_alpha   90.00
_cell.angle_beta   90.00
_cell.angle_gamma   90.00
#
_symmetry.space_group_name_H-M   'P 1'
#
loop_
_entity.id
_entity.type
_entity.pdbx_description
1 polymer ?
#
loop_
_entity_poly.entity_id
_entity_poly.type
_entity_poly.pdbx_seq_one_letter_code
_entity_poly.pdbx_strand_id
1 'polypeptide(L)'
;MEKDDLHYEKVLDALLGHVEHDDELVRALEELRQQWARFNPKSRQTLGYAMQVGCGTGPLGAPVADTTLADAWLYCDFGHGDTNVASRVGDHGIDDRYQAAVLLVSNVAVCEVSTLNLVHRAWSAGAVSLDKSSFTEEVLARNQISKKITAMASGPAGTPTEELLQMLDQASSLEIPDDQTEV
;
A
#
# COMPACT_ATOMS: atom_id res chain seq x y z
N MET A 1 -3.79 -18.00 0.17
CA MET A 1 -3.56 -16.61 -0.23
C MET A 1 -2.42 -16.65 -1.23
N GLU A 2 -2.68 -16.33 -2.51
CA GLU A 2 -1.60 -16.11 -3.48
C GLU A 2 -0.66 -15.05 -2.91
N LYS A 3 0.65 -15.22 -3.12
CA LYS A 3 1.67 -14.33 -2.56
C LYS A 3 1.50 -12.95 -3.17
N ASP A 4 1.33 -11.92 -2.34
CA ASP A 4 1.43 -10.51 -2.74
C ASP A 4 2.89 -10.18 -3.10
N ASP A 5 3.30 -10.62 -4.29
CA ASP A 5 4.64 -10.41 -4.81
C ASP A 5 4.74 -9.02 -5.46
N LEU A 6 5.83 -8.32 -5.19
CA LEU A 6 6.15 -7.06 -5.88
C LEU A 6 6.47 -7.35 -7.35
N HIS A 7 5.75 -6.70 -8.27
CA HIS A 7 5.86 -6.91 -9.72
C HIS A 7 6.59 -5.78 -10.47
N TYR A 8 7.49 -5.05 -9.79
CA TYR A 8 8.22 -3.91 -10.38
C TYR A 8 9.07 -4.32 -11.60
N GLU A 9 9.61 -5.55 -11.64
CA GLU A 9 10.46 -6.01 -12.74
C GLU A 9 9.74 -5.93 -14.09
N LYS A 10 8.46 -6.32 -14.14
CA LYS A 10 7.66 -6.24 -15.37
C LYS A 10 7.52 -4.82 -15.90
N VAL A 11 7.39 -3.85 -14.99
CA VAL A 11 7.27 -2.43 -15.33
C VAL A 11 8.60 -1.90 -15.87
N LEU A 12 9.70 -2.22 -15.19
CA LEU A 12 11.03 -1.78 -15.61
C LEU A 12 11.47 -2.43 -16.93
N ASP A 13 11.13 -3.71 -17.15
CA ASP A 13 11.44 -4.40 -18.40
C ASP A 13 10.64 -3.83 -19.57
N ALA A 14 9.37 -3.46 -19.35
CA ALA A 14 8.58 -2.77 -20.37
C ALA A 14 9.18 -1.40 -20.72
N LEU A 15 9.65 -0.64 -19.71
CA LEU A 15 10.31 0.65 -19.94
C LEU A 15 11.65 0.51 -20.68
N LEU A 16 12.41 -0.56 -20.42
CA LEU A 16 13.70 -0.79 -21.06
C LEU A 16 13.57 -0.80 -22.59
N GLY A 17 12.54 -1.45 -23.14
CA GLY A 17 12.30 -1.47 -24.59
C GLY A 17 12.02 -0.11 -25.22
N HIS A 18 11.66 0.90 -24.41
CA HIS A 18 11.48 2.28 -24.88
C HIS A 18 12.73 3.13 -24.75
N VAL A 19 13.61 2.81 -23.79
CA VAL A 19 14.78 3.66 -23.46
C VAL A 19 16.11 3.05 -23.88
N GLU A 20 16.13 1.85 -24.47
CA GLU A 20 17.34 1.09 -24.80
C GLU A 20 18.37 1.82 -25.69
N HIS A 21 17.97 2.89 -26.37
CA HIS A 21 18.84 3.70 -27.22
C HIS A 21 19.38 4.97 -26.53
N ASP A 22 19.05 5.19 -25.26
CA ASP A 22 19.52 6.32 -24.45
C ASP A 22 20.29 5.78 -23.24
N ASP A 23 21.63 5.84 -23.30
CA ASP A 23 22.53 5.33 -22.26
C ASP A 23 22.26 5.95 -20.87
N GLU A 24 21.82 7.21 -20.81
CA GLU A 24 21.55 7.88 -19.54
C GLU A 24 20.27 7.33 -18.91
N LEU A 25 19.22 7.14 -19.72
CA LEU A 25 17.95 6.54 -19.27
C LEU A 25 18.13 5.07 -18.91
N VAL A 26 18.92 4.31 -19.66
CA VAL A 26 19.27 2.92 -19.32
C VAL A 26 19.98 2.85 -17.97
N ARG A 27 20.98 3.72 -17.72
CA ARG A 27 21.67 3.76 -16.43
C ARG A 27 20.70 4.10 -15.29
N ALA A 28 19.83 5.09 -15.48
CA ALA A 28 18.83 5.46 -14.47
C ALA A 28 17.84 4.32 -14.19
N LEU A 29 17.46 3.56 -15.22
CA LEU A 29 16.59 2.38 -15.09
C LEU A 29 17.28 1.27 -14.27
N GLU A 30 18.55 1.00 -14.51
CA GLU A 30 19.30 -0.01 -13.75
C GLU A 30 19.51 0.41 -12.28
N GLU A 31 19.78 1.69 -12.02
CA GLU A 31 19.83 2.23 -10.66
C GLU A 31 18.49 2.04 -9.94
N LEU A 32 17.38 2.31 -10.63
CA LEU A 32 16.04 2.13 -10.09
C LEU A 32 15.72 0.64 -9.84
N ARG A 33 16.15 -0.27 -10.73
CA ARG A 33 16.02 -1.72 -10.53
C ARG A 33 16.75 -2.17 -9.26
N GLN A 34 17.96 -1.67 -9.02
CA GLN A 34 18.71 -1.96 -7.79
C GLN A 34 18.01 -1.40 -6.55
N GLN A 35 17.41 -0.22 -6.62
CA GLN A 35 16.64 0.34 -5.52
C GLN A 35 15.42 -0.52 -5.19
N TRP A 36 14.63 -0.89 -6.19
CA TRP A 36 13.45 -1.74 -6.01
C TRP A 36 13.77 -3.12 -5.44
N ALA A 37 14.89 -3.72 -5.86
CA ALA A 37 15.33 -5.03 -5.37
C ALA A 37 15.52 -5.10 -3.85
N ARG A 38 15.79 -3.96 -3.19
CA ARG A 38 15.95 -3.85 -1.73
C ARG A 38 14.64 -4.11 -0.98
N PHE A 39 13.48 -3.91 -1.61
CA PHE A 39 12.18 -4.11 -0.97
C PHE A 39 11.63 -5.51 -1.16
N ASN A 40 12.40 -6.44 -1.74
CA ASN A 40 11.95 -7.81 -1.93
C ASN A 40 11.57 -8.44 -0.57
N PRO A 41 10.28 -8.71 -0.31
CA PRO A 41 9.80 -9.17 0.99
C PRO A 41 10.36 -10.56 1.35
N LYS A 42 10.85 -11.32 0.36
CA LYS A 42 11.46 -12.65 0.57
C LYS A 42 12.92 -12.58 1.00
N SER A 43 13.57 -11.41 0.86
CA SER A 43 15.00 -11.26 1.11
C SER A 43 15.36 -11.27 2.59
N ARG A 44 14.41 -10.93 3.49
CA ARG A 44 14.63 -10.68 4.92
C ARG A 44 15.81 -9.73 5.19
N GLN A 45 16.18 -8.93 4.20
CA GLN A 45 17.29 -8.01 4.33
C GLN A 45 16.87 -6.82 5.19
N THR A 46 17.84 -6.33 5.95
CA THR A 46 17.73 -5.05 6.63
C THR A 46 17.77 -3.94 5.58
N LEU A 47 16.78 -3.03 5.62
CA LEU A 47 16.74 -1.89 4.70
C LEU A 47 17.61 -0.75 5.23
N GLY A 48 17.50 -0.46 6.53
CA GLY A 48 18.27 0.57 7.22
C GLY A 48 18.81 0.13 8.58
N TYR A 49 18.03 -0.60 9.39
CA TYR A 49 18.47 -1.01 10.73
C TYR A 49 17.92 -2.37 11.19
N ALA A 50 18.60 -2.97 12.17
CA ALA A 50 18.07 -4.09 12.95
C ALA A 50 18.04 -3.68 14.42
N MET A 51 17.05 -4.20 15.15
CA MET A 51 16.83 -3.86 16.56
C MET A 51 16.84 -5.12 17.41
N GLN A 52 17.36 -5.01 18.64
CA GLN A 52 17.28 -6.04 19.66
C GLN A 52 16.63 -5.45 20.91
N VAL A 53 15.69 -6.18 21.49
CA VAL A 53 15.08 -5.84 22.79
C VAL A 53 15.56 -6.86 23.82
N GLY A 54 15.80 -6.41 25.05
CA GLY A 54 16.15 -7.26 26.18
C GLY A 54 15.87 -6.55 27.50
N CYS A 55 15.90 -7.30 28.60
CA CYS A 55 15.79 -6.72 29.94
C CYS A 55 17.10 -6.00 30.32
N GLY A 56 17.02 -4.88 31.04
CA GLY A 56 18.19 -4.05 31.39
C GLY A 56 19.33 -4.75 32.15
N THR A 57 19.09 -5.95 32.69
CA THR A 57 20.10 -6.80 33.35
C THR A 57 20.23 -8.20 32.70
N GLY A 58 19.52 -8.46 31.60
CA GLY A 58 19.46 -9.75 30.93
C GLY A 58 20.15 -9.74 29.56
N PRO A 59 20.23 -10.90 28.89
CA PRO A 59 20.72 -10.97 27.51
C PRO A 59 19.77 -10.23 26.56
N LEU A 60 20.33 -9.63 25.52
CA LEU A 60 19.56 -9.11 24.39
C LEU A 60 18.89 -10.26 23.64
N GLY A 61 17.68 -10.03 23.14
CA GLY A 61 16.98 -10.92 22.22
C GLY A 61 17.66 -10.99 20.85
N ALA A 62 17.12 -11.82 19.96
CA ALA A 62 17.61 -11.92 18.59
C ALA A 62 17.40 -10.58 17.83
N PRO A 63 18.32 -10.20 16.94
CA PRO A 63 18.13 -9.02 16.11
C PRO A 63 16.97 -9.23 15.13
N VAL A 64 16.05 -8.28 15.12
CA VAL A 64 14.92 -8.23 14.20
C VAL A 64 15.18 -7.10 13.20
N ALA A 65 15.16 -7.43 11.91
CA ALA A 65 15.32 -6.44 10.84
C ALA A 65 14.11 -5.48 10.80
N ASP A 66 14.36 -4.22 10.46
CA ASP A 66 13.32 -3.21 10.20
C ASP A 66 12.25 -3.68 9.22
N THR A 67 12.63 -4.41 8.16
CA THR A 67 11.66 -4.98 7.21
C THR A 67 10.69 -5.98 7.86
N THR A 68 11.13 -6.74 8.86
CA THR A 68 10.26 -7.67 9.62
C THR A 68 9.36 -6.93 10.61
N LEU A 69 9.88 -5.88 11.25
CA LEU A 69 9.09 -5.00 12.12
C LEU A 69 7.99 -4.26 11.34
N ALA A 70 8.32 -3.74 10.17
CA ALA A 70 7.40 -3.06 9.27
C ALA A 70 6.29 -3.99 8.74
N ASP A 71 6.66 -5.21 8.34
CA ASP A 71 5.71 -6.26 7.93
C ASP A 71 4.70 -6.57 9.05
N ALA A 72 5.18 -6.75 10.28
CA ALA A 72 4.31 -6.98 11.42
C ALA A 72 3.35 -5.80 11.67
N TRP A 73 3.79 -4.55 11.47
CA TRP A 73 2.88 -3.40 11.54
C TRP A 73 1.77 -3.46 10.50
N LEU A 74 2.14 -3.66 9.23
CA LEU A 74 1.20 -3.67 8.10
C LEU A 74 0.16 -4.80 8.22
N TYR A 75 0.58 -6.00 8.63
CA TYR A 75 -0.30 -7.16 8.67
C TYR A 75 -0.99 -7.37 10.03
N CYS A 76 -0.32 -7.11 11.16
CA CYS A 76 -0.90 -7.37 12.48
C CYS A 76 -1.66 -6.16 13.02
N ASP A 77 -1.11 -4.94 12.88
CA ASP A 77 -1.66 -3.74 13.53
C ASP A 77 -2.60 -2.94 12.61
N PHE A 78 -2.23 -2.77 11.34
CA PHE A 78 -2.95 -1.89 10.42
C PHE A 78 -3.99 -2.61 9.55
N GLY A 79 -3.58 -3.63 8.81
CA GLY A 79 -4.37 -4.16 7.69
C GLY A 79 -5.19 -5.42 8.00
N HIS A 80 -4.53 -6.49 8.47
CA HIS A 80 -5.13 -7.83 8.46
C HIS A 80 -5.55 -8.34 9.85
N GLY A 81 -5.06 -7.71 10.92
CA GLY A 81 -5.35 -8.15 12.29
C GLY A 81 -4.72 -9.51 12.63
N ASP A 82 -3.64 -9.89 11.95
CA ASP A 82 -2.93 -11.15 12.19
C ASP A 82 -2.52 -11.28 13.67
N THR A 83 -2.87 -12.42 14.29
CA THR A 83 -2.63 -12.62 15.74
C THR A 83 -1.23 -13.16 16.06
N ASN A 84 -0.35 -13.31 15.07
CA ASN A 84 0.96 -13.97 15.22
C ASN A 84 2.13 -12.99 15.45
N VAL A 85 1.84 -11.74 15.82
CA VAL A 85 2.85 -10.68 16.04
C VAL A 85 4.01 -11.12 16.94
N ALA A 86 3.72 -11.77 18.07
CA ALA A 86 4.75 -12.22 19.03
C ALA A 86 5.73 -13.23 18.40
N SER A 87 5.26 -14.06 17.47
CA SER A 87 6.12 -15.01 16.76
C SER A 87 6.98 -14.37 15.66
N ARG A 88 6.57 -13.20 15.15
CA ARG A 88 7.29 -12.47 14.10
C ARG A 88 8.37 -11.57 14.69
N VAL A 89 8.04 -10.86 15.77
CA VAL A 89 8.86 -9.76 16.29
C VAL A 89 9.19 -9.87 17.77
N GLY A 90 8.83 -10.96 18.47
CA GLY A 90 9.13 -11.13 19.89
C GLY A 90 8.56 -10.00 20.76
N ASP A 91 9.40 -9.42 21.62
CA ASP A 91 9.03 -8.40 22.61
C ASP A 91 8.97 -6.96 22.04
N HIS A 92 9.19 -6.78 20.73
CA HIS A 92 9.17 -5.45 20.11
C HIS A 92 7.77 -4.84 20.12
N GLY A 93 7.69 -3.58 20.55
CA GLY A 93 6.45 -2.85 20.74
C GLY A 93 5.83 -2.31 19.45
N ILE A 94 4.65 -1.73 19.57
CA ILE A 94 3.97 -1.08 18.43
C ILE A 94 4.76 0.11 17.88
N ASP A 95 5.47 0.84 18.74
CA ASP A 95 6.27 2.01 18.33
C ASP A 95 7.46 1.61 17.46
N ASP A 96 8.17 0.54 17.83
CA ASP A 96 9.28 -0.01 17.04
C ASP A 96 8.81 -0.42 15.64
N ARG A 97 7.65 -1.09 15.59
CA ARG A 97 7.00 -1.54 14.36
C ARG A 97 6.53 -0.38 13.49
N TYR A 98 5.90 0.63 14.08
CA TYR A 98 5.48 1.85 13.37
C TYR A 98 6.69 2.61 12.79
N GLN A 99 7.76 2.80 13.57
CA GLN A 99 8.96 3.47 13.08
C GLN A 99 9.58 2.72 11.90
N ALA A 100 9.65 1.40 11.96
CA ALA A 100 10.11 0.58 10.85
C ALA A 100 9.20 0.69 9.62
N ALA A 101 7.87 0.69 9.82
CA ALA A 101 6.91 0.86 8.74
C ALA A 101 7.04 2.22 8.05
N VAL A 102 7.21 3.31 8.80
CA VAL A 102 7.46 4.65 8.24
C VAL A 102 8.71 4.65 7.37
N LEU A 103 9.80 4.03 7.82
CA LEU A 103 11.02 3.91 7.03
C LEU A 103 10.77 3.15 5.72
N LEU A 104 10.11 1.99 5.78
CA LEU A 104 9.79 1.17 4.62
C LEU A 104 8.93 1.96 3.62
N VAL A 105 7.78 2.48 4.06
CA VAL A 105 6.82 3.20 3.21
C VAL A 105 7.45 4.45 2.60
N SER A 106 8.26 5.20 3.35
CA SER A 106 8.95 6.37 2.81
C SER A 106 9.93 6.01 1.71
N ASN A 107 10.68 4.92 1.86
CA ASN A 107 11.62 4.47 0.83
C ASN A 107 10.90 3.93 -0.42
N VAL A 108 9.77 3.23 -0.26
CA VAL A 108 8.92 2.83 -1.39
C VAL A 108 8.38 4.06 -2.11
N ALA A 109 7.88 5.06 -1.38
CA ALA A 109 7.39 6.31 -1.98
C ALA A 109 8.46 7.03 -2.81
N VAL A 110 9.71 7.05 -2.34
CA VAL A 110 10.84 7.60 -3.11
C VAL A 110 11.08 6.81 -4.40
N CYS A 111 10.97 5.47 -4.36
CA CYS A 111 11.15 4.63 -5.54
C CYS A 111 10.02 4.80 -6.55
N GLU A 112 8.77 4.92 -6.09
CA GLU A 112 7.61 5.25 -6.91
C GLU A 112 7.78 6.60 -7.60
N VAL A 113 8.13 7.66 -6.86
CA VAL A 113 8.39 8.99 -7.42
C VAL A 113 9.56 8.95 -8.42
N SER A 114 10.62 8.19 -8.12
CA SER A 114 11.77 8.03 -9.03
C SER A 114 11.38 7.30 -10.31
N THR A 115 10.50 6.29 -10.20
CA THR A 115 9.93 5.57 -11.34
C THR A 115 9.11 6.51 -12.21
N LEU A 116 8.21 7.29 -11.62
CA LEU A 116 7.42 8.30 -12.32
C LEU A 116 8.29 9.35 -13.02
N ASN A 117 9.34 9.82 -12.35
CA ASN A 117 10.29 10.77 -12.93
C ASN A 117 11.04 10.19 -14.13
N LEU A 118 11.43 8.91 -14.07
CA LEU A 118 12.04 8.22 -15.21
C LEU A 118 11.08 8.13 -16.40
N VAL A 119 9.82 7.76 -16.16
CA VAL A 119 8.76 7.73 -17.19
C VAL A 119 8.57 9.12 -17.80
N HIS A 120 8.49 10.17 -16.99
CA HIS A 120 8.34 11.54 -17.45
C HIS A 120 9.54 12.01 -18.29
N ARG A 121 10.77 11.65 -17.88
CA ARG A 121 11.99 11.95 -18.66
C ARG A 121 11.97 11.23 -20.02
N ALA A 122 11.62 9.95 -20.03
CA ALA A 122 11.52 9.17 -21.27
C ALA A 122 10.44 9.74 -22.21
N TRP A 123 9.28 10.14 -21.68
CA TRP A 123 8.25 10.83 -22.43
C TRP A 123 8.73 12.18 -23.00
N SER A 124 9.40 13.00 -22.17
CA SER A 124 9.93 14.30 -22.59
C SER A 124 11.00 14.18 -23.68
N ALA A 125 11.74 13.07 -23.71
CA ALA A 125 12.70 12.73 -24.75
C ALA A 125 12.06 12.11 -26.01
N GLY A 126 10.75 11.87 -26.01
CA GLY A 126 10.02 11.22 -27.11
C GLY A 126 10.21 9.69 -27.19
N ALA A 127 10.85 9.08 -26.19
CA ALA A 127 11.09 7.64 -26.11
C ALA A 127 9.80 6.84 -25.78
N VAL A 128 8.88 7.47 -25.05
CA VAL A 128 7.56 6.92 -24.73
C VAL A 128 6.48 7.86 -25.25
N SER A 129 5.49 7.30 -25.96
CA SER A 129 4.33 8.06 -26.42
C SER A 129 3.18 7.92 -25.42
N LEU A 130 2.92 8.99 -24.67
CA LEU A 130 1.81 9.11 -23.72
C LEU A 130 1.08 10.44 -23.97
N ASP A 131 -0.21 10.47 -23.66
CA ASP A 131 -0.95 11.73 -23.68
C ASP A 131 -0.44 12.65 -22.57
N LYS A 132 -0.43 13.97 -22.84
CA LYS A 132 0.00 14.95 -21.83
C LYS A 132 -0.87 14.87 -20.57
N SER A 133 -2.16 14.50 -20.70
CA SER A 133 -3.06 14.31 -19.57
C SER A 133 -2.54 13.30 -18.57
N SER A 134 -1.75 12.30 -19.00
CA SER A 134 -1.15 11.28 -18.12
C SER A 134 -0.23 11.86 -17.03
N PHE A 135 0.23 13.10 -17.18
CA PHE A 135 1.08 13.79 -16.19
C PHE A 135 0.39 14.99 -15.51
N THR A 136 -0.76 15.43 -16.01
CA THR A 136 -1.43 16.64 -15.51
C THR A 136 -2.78 16.36 -14.86
N GLU A 137 -3.42 15.24 -15.19
CA GLU A 137 -4.66 14.84 -14.56
C GLU A 137 -4.40 14.29 -13.16
N GLU A 138 -5.22 14.72 -12.22
CA GLU A 138 -5.10 14.34 -10.82
C GLU A 138 -5.65 12.92 -10.60
N VAL A 139 -4.78 11.99 -10.21
CA VAL A 139 -5.14 10.61 -9.85
C VAL A 139 -5.34 10.51 -8.33
N LEU A 140 -6.21 11.36 -7.77
CA LEU A 140 -6.58 11.25 -6.36
C LEU A 140 -7.81 10.36 -6.18
N ALA A 141 -7.78 9.57 -5.11
CA ALA A 141 -9.01 9.01 -4.58
C ALA A 141 -9.93 10.16 -4.18
N ARG A 142 -11.19 10.12 -4.63
CA ARG A 142 -12.20 11.10 -4.19
C ARG A 142 -12.31 11.06 -2.67
N ASN A 143 -11.89 12.14 -2.01
CA ASN A 143 -11.94 12.30 -0.56
C ASN A 143 -13.38 12.47 -0.04
N GLN A 144 -14.32 12.72 -0.93
CA GLN A 144 -15.75 12.75 -0.64
C GLN A 144 -16.44 11.61 -1.38
N ILE A 145 -16.96 10.66 -0.61
CA ILE A 145 -17.86 9.64 -1.10
C ILE A 145 -19.28 10.11 -0.76
N SER A 146 -19.96 10.73 -1.72
CA SER A 146 -21.41 10.92 -1.64
C SER A 146 -22.08 9.66 -2.20
N LYS A 147 -22.78 8.93 -1.35
CA LYS A 147 -23.67 7.84 -1.77
C LYS A 147 -25.09 8.23 -1.37
N LYS A 148 -26.03 8.19 -2.31
CA LYS A 148 -27.44 8.27 -1.97
C LYS A 148 -27.80 6.96 -1.26
N ILE A 149 -28.14 7.06 0.03
CA ILE A 149 -28.69 5.92 0.77
C ILE A 149 -30.10 5.72 0.25
N THR A 150 -30.34 4.61 -0.45
CA THR A 150 -31.67 4.26 -0.97
C THR A 150 -32.49 3.47 0.05
N ALA A 151 -31.84 2.74 0.95
CA ALA A 151 -32.45 2.02 2.05
C ALA A 151 -31.44 1.84 3.19
N MET A 152 -31.93 1.82 4.43
CA MET A 152 -31.12 1.56 5.63
C MET A 152 -31.94 0.68 6.58
N ALA A 153 -31.33 -0.38 7.12
CA ALA A 153 -31.89 -1.17 8.20
C ALA A 153 -30.94 -1.18 9.40
N SER A 154 -31.51 -1.20 10.60
CA SER A 154 -30.76 -1.26 11.85
C SER A 154 -31.53 -2.07 12.90
N GLY A 155 -30.82 -2.86 13.71
CA GLY A 155 -31.39 -3.65 14.81
C GLY A 155 -30.43 -3.76 16.00
N PRO A 156 -30.88 -4.30 17.15
CA PRO A 156 -30.02 -4.55 18.31
C PRO A 156 -28.82 -5.44 17.98
N ALA A 157 -27.77 -5.36 18.82
CA ALA A 157 -26.63 -6.25 18.68
C ALA A 157 -27.08 -7.73 18.80
N GLY A 158 -26.71 -8.54 17.81
CA GLY A 158 -27.13 -9.94 17.70
C GLY A 158 -28.32 -10.19 16.75
N THR A 159 -28.89 -9.14 16.14
CA THR A 159 -29.86 -9.33 15.04
C THR A 159 -29.21 -10.11 13.90
N PRO A 160 -29.82 -11.21 13.42
CA PRO A 160 -29.31 -11.97 12.28
C PRO A 160 -29.22 -11.13 11.00
N THR A 161 -28.19 -11.38 10.20
CA THR A 161 -27.97 -10.66 8.93
C THR A 161 -29.15 -10.83 7.98
N GLU A 162 -29.74 -12.03 7.88
CA GLU A 162 -30.93 -12.29 7.06
C GLU A 162 -32.12 -11.40 7.44
N GLU A 163 -32.30 -11.10 8.72
CA GLU A 163 -33.37 -10.21 9.19
C GLU A 163 -33.11 -8.76 8.75
N LEU A 164 -31.86 -8.28 8.87
CA LEU A 164 -31.46 -6.96 8.38
C LEU A 164 -31.59 -6.83 6.86
N LEU A 165 -31.29 -7.90 6.10
CA LEU A 165 -31.46 -7.93 4.65
C LEU A 165 -32.94 -7.88 4.25
N GLN A 166 -33.81 -8.61 4.95
CA GLN A 166 -35.26 -8.52 4.72
C GLN A 166 -35.80 -7.11 5.02
N MET A 167 -35.31 -6.47 6.08
CA MET A 167 -35.66 -5.08 6.40
C MET A 167 -35.17 -4.10 5.32
N LEU A 168 -33.99 -4.33 4.72
CA LEU A 168 -33.47 -3.54 3.61
C LEU A 168 -34.31 -3.71 2.34
N ASP A 169 -34.72 -4.94 2.01
CA ASP A 169 -35.60 -5.22 0.87
C ASP A 169 -36.97 -4.53 1.03
N GLN A 170 -37.50 -4.50 2.26
CA GLN A 170 -38.72 -3.75 2.57
C GLN A 170 -38.51 -2.23 2.48
N ALA A 171 -37.39 -1.71 3.00
CA ALA A 171 -37.09 -0.28 2.96
C ALA A 171 -36.80 0.22 1.54
N SER A 172 -36.23 -0.62 0.66
CA SER A 172 -35.93 -0.28 -0.73
C SER A 172 -37.13 -0.36 -1.68
N SER A 173 -38.20 -1.07 -1.28
CA SER A 173 -39.45 -1.18 -2.03
C SER A 173 -40.47 -0.08 -1.71
N LEU A 174 -40.16 0.81 -0.77
CA LEU A 174 -40.90 2.04 -0.51
C LEU A 174 -40.34 3.15 -1.42
N GLU A 175 -41.01 3.43 -2.53
CA GLU A 175 -40.69 4.60 -3.38
C GLU A 175 -40.79 5.89 -2.55
N ILE A 176 -39.71 6.67 -2.50
CA ILE A 176 -39.75 8.05 -1.98
C ILE A 176 -40.25 8.93 -3.14
N PRO A 177 -41.40 9.63 -3.01
CA PRO A 177 -41.88 10.53 -4.05
C PRO A 177 -40.86 11.63 -4.33
N ASP A 178 -40.66 11.96 -5.60
CA ASP A 178 -39.61 12.83 -6.14
C ASP A 178 -39.75 14.34 -5.80
N ASP A 179 -40.53 14.68 -4.77
CA ASP A 179 -40.90 16.06 -4.47
C ASP A 179 -40.50 16.42 -3.04
N GLN A 180 -39.21 16.72 -2.83
CA GLN A 180 -38.68 17.78 -1.95
C GLN A 180 -37.19 18.01 -2.27
N THR A 181 -36.91 18.65 -3.40
CA THR A 181 -35.61 19.31 -3.67
C THR A 181 -35.85 20.80 -3.86
N GLU A 182 -35.91 21.53 -2.76
CA GLU A 182 -35.63 22.97 -2.70
C GLU A 182 -35.43 23.36 -1.23
N VAL A 183 -34.16 23.47 -0.79
CA VAL A 183 -33.53 24.66 -0.17
C VAL A 183 -32.01 24.48 -0.26
#